data_AF-H0ZTT1-F1
#
_entry.id   AF-H0ZTT1-F1
#
_cell.length_a   1.000
_cell.length_b   1.000
_cell.length_c   1.000
_cell.angle_alpha   90.00
_cell.angle_beta   90.00
_cell.angle_gamma   90.00
#
_symmetry.space_group_name_H-M   'P 1'
#
loop_
_entity.id
_entity.type
_entity.pdbx_description
1 polymer ?
#
loop_
_entity_poly.entity_id
_entity_poly.type
_entity_poly.pdbx_seq_one_letter_code
_entity_poly.pdbx_strand_id
1 'polypeptide(L)'
;EYREELKYDFNIKGELRHLDTNESFVFNYYKNDHEQNHKRYEVLGHFITQYVYELLERVCMLQKVYIPTDATEDEPRSFFFMSKDALTSSSSLIILLQDRGVFCAGQWGRRAIVSEGLKHGTQIPFIKMALLNPWESKLLNGHKKGSFEG
;
A
#
# COMPACT_ATOMS: atom_id res chain seq x y z
N GLU A 1 10.85 -7.89 22.83
CA GLU A 1 11.83 -7.76 21.74
C GLU A 1 11.90 -6.31 21.29
N TYR A 2 13.08 -5.71 21.30
CA TYR A 2 13.29 -4.34 20.81
C TYR A 2 13.11 -4.35 19.29
N ARG A 3 11.99 -3.81 18.78
CA ARG A 3 11.87 -3.48 17.36
C ARG A 3 12.73 -2.24 17.12
N GLU A 4 13.82 -2.38 16.38
CA GLU A 4 14.48 -1.22 15.79
C GLU A 4 13.46 -0.50 14.90
N GLU A 5 13.04 0.70 15.31
CA GLU A 5 12.31 1.59 14.42
C GLU A 5 13.27 2.03 13.32
N LEU A 6 13.04 1.51 12.11
CA LEU A 6 13.79 1.91 10.93
C LEU A 6 13.45 3.38 10.64
N LYS A 7 14.45 4.25 10.77
CA LYS A 7 14.33 5.70 10.53
C LYS A 7 14.24 6.03 9.04
N TYR A 8 13.20 5.56 8.35
CA TYR A 8 12.97 5.83 6.93
C TYR A 8 11.62 6.52 6.73
N ASP A 9 11.58 7.45 5.79
CA ASP A 9 10.34 8.10 5.36
C ASP A 9 10.41 8.47 3.87
N PHE A 10 9.27 8.80 3.29
CA PHE A 10 9.18 9.26 1.91
C PHE A 10 9.43 10.76 1.83
N ASN A 11 10.42 11.16 1.02
CA ASN A 11 10.67 12.56 0.75
C ASN A 11 9.59 13.18 -0.18
N ILE A 12 9.70 14.48 -0.47
CA ILE A 12 8.77 15.20 -1.35
C ILE A 12 8.69 14.65 -2.79
N LYS A 13 9.69 13.90 -3.24
CA LYS A 13 9.71 13.23 -4.55
C LYS A 13 9.05 11.84 -4.51
N GLY A 14 8.66 11.39 -3.32
CA GLY A 14 8.10 10.05 -3.09
C GLY A 14 9.17 8.95 -3.07
N GLU A 15 10.42 9.29 -2.79
CA GLU A 15 11.51 8.31 -2.63
C GLU A 15 11.69 7.96 -1.15
N LEU A 16 11.86 6.68 -0.84
CA LEU A 16 12.12 6.22 0.53
C LEU A 16 13.58 6.52 0.91
N ARG A 17 13.79 7.33 1.95
CA ARG A 17 15.11 7.79 2.40
C ARG A 17 15.27 7.64 3.90
N HIS A 18 16.50 7.36 4.34
CA HIS A 18 16.81 7.40 5.76
C HIS A 18 16.70 8.85 6.28
N LEU A 19 16.06 9.06 7.42
CA LEU A 19 15.79 10.38 7.99
C LEU A 19 17.08 11.16 8.30
N ASP A 20 18.08 10.47 8.89
CA ASP A 20 19.33 11.12 9.30
C ASP A 20 20.33 11.28 8.15
N THR A 21 20.52 10.27 7.28
CA THR A 21 21.59 10.25 6.26
C THR A 21 21.09 10.57 4.85
N ASN A 22 19.77 10.57 4.63
CA ASN A 22 19.14 10.70 3.31
C ASN A 22 19.56 9.60 2.31
N GLU A 23 20.09 8.47 2.79
CA GLU A 23 20.50 7.35 1.94
C GLU A 23 19.31 6.44 1.57
N SER A 24 19.46 5.70 0.45
CA SER A 24 18.52 4.65 0.07
C SER A 24 18.59 3.46 1.04
N PHE A 25 17.49 2.70 1.13
CA PHE A 25 17.47 1.46 1.91
C PHE A 25 18.46 0.43 1.34
N VAL A 26 19.27 -0.15 2.23
CA VAL A 26 20.24 -1.21 1.91
C VAL A 26 19.68 -2.57 2.32
N PHE A 27 19.40 -3.42 1.32
CA PHE A 27 18.81 -4.74 1.52
C PHE A 27 19.73 -5.73 2.24
N ASN A 28 21.03 -5.69 1.98
CA ASN A 28 22.04 -6.54 2.61
C ASN A 28 22.94 -5.70 3.53
N TYR A 29 22.36 -5.18 4.61
CA TYR A 29 23.05 -4.29 5.53
C TYR A 29 23.97 -5.07 6.47
N TYR A 30 23.45 -6.13 7.09
CA TYR A 30 24.25 -7.04 7.90
C TYR A 30 24.85 -8.13 7.01
N LYS A 31 26.17 -8.10 6.82
CA LYS A 31 26.88 -9.09 6.01
C LYS A 31 26.73 -10.47 6.68
N ASN A 32 26.20 -11.44 5.94
CA ASN A 32 25.95 -12.83 6.37
C ASN A 32 24.82 -13.03 7.39
N ASP A 33 24.03 -12.00 7.71
CA ASP A 33 22.84 -12.15 8.56
C ASP A 33 21.56 -11.93 7.74
N HIS A 34 21.14 -12.99 7.06
CA HIS A 34 19.93 -12.97 6.22
C HIS A 34 18.65 -12.80 7.05
N GLU A 35 18.61 -13.33 8.27
CA GLU A 35 17.43 -13.26 9.13
C GLU A 35 17.18 -11.83 9.62
N GLN A 36 18.23 -11.15 10.08
CA GLN A 36 18.11 -9.77 10.54
C GLN A 36 17.80 -8.81 9.38
N ASN A 37 18.39 -9.03 8.20
CA ASN A 37 18.03 -8.26 7.00
C ASN A 37 16.56 -8.50 6.58
N HIS A 38 16.07 -9.74 6.69
CA HIS A 38 14.66 -10.06 6.41
C HIS A 38 13.72 -9.36 7.40
N LYS A 39 14.01 -9.41 8.71
CA LYS A 39 13.24 -8.69 9.74
C LYS A 39 13.18 -7.19 9.47
N ARG A 40 14.29 -6.56 9.09
CA ARG A 40 14.31 -5.14 8.69
C ARG A 40 13.37 -4.89 7.50
N TYR A 41 13.43 -5.75 6.48
CA TYR A 41 12.59 -5.59 5.30
C TYR A 41 11.10 -5.81 5.57
N GLU A 42 10.73 -6.69 6.50
CA GLU A 42 9.33 -6.86 6.95
C GLU A 42 8.81 -5.66 7.74
N VAL A 43 9.59 -5.14 8.70
CA VAL A 43 9.23 -3.93 9.46
C VAL A 43 9.01 -2.75 8.50
N LEU A 44 9.92 -2.56 7.55
CA LEU A 44 9.79 -1.53 6.53
C LEU A 44 8.54 -1.74 5.65
N GLY A 45 8.25 -3.00 5.31
CA GLY A 45 7.08 -3.38 4.55
C GLY A 45 5.75 -2.99 5.18
N HIS A 46 5.64 -3.20 6.49
CA HIS A 46 4.45 -2.78 7.25
C HIS A 46 4.29 -1.26 7.25
N PHE A 47 5.39 -0.52 7.48
CA PHE A 47 5.40 0.95 7.40
C PHE A 47 4.94 1.44 6.02
N ILE A 48 5.55 0.94 4.94
CA ILE A 48 5.17 1.29 3.56
C ILE A 48 3.69 1.04 3.31
N THR A 49 3.16 -0.07 3.82
CA THR A 49 1.76 -0.44 3.61
C THR A 49 0.81 0.53 4.30
N GLN A 50 1.08 0.91 5.55
CA GLN A 50 0.27 1.91 6.24
C GLN A 50 0.36 3.28 5.55
N TYR A 51 1.58 3.69 5.17
CA TYR A 51 1.78 4.96 4.47
C TYR A 51 1.02 5.03 3.14
N VAL A 52 1.04 3.95 2.35
CA VAL A 52 0.27 3.88 1.10
C VAL A 52 -1.24 3.96 1.36
N TYR A 53 -1.75 3.31 2.42
CA TYR A 53 -3.17 3.43 2.80
C TYR A 53 -3.53 4.86 3.18
N GLU A 54 -2.70 5.53 3.96
CA GLU A 54 -2.91 6.94 4.29
C GLU A 54 -2.95 7.82 3.04
N LEU A 55 -2.11 7.55 2.03
CA LEU A 55 -2.16 8.27 0.77
C LEU A 55 -3.43 7.97 -0.03
N LEU A 56 -3.91 6.72 -0.05
CA LEU A 56 -5.17 6.38 -0.70
C LEU A 56 -6.35 7.13 -0.06
N GLU A 57 -6.35 7.26 1.27
CA GLU A 57 -7.42 7.96 1.99
C GLU A 57 -7.31 9.48 1.86
N ARG A 58 -6.13 10.06 2.15
CA ARG A 58 -5.96 11.52 2.26
C ARG A 58 -5.70 12.20 0.93
N VAL A 59 -4.96 11.55 0.02
CA VAL A 59 -4.53 12.16 -1.25
C VAL A 59 -5.41 11.71 -2.40
N CYS A 60 -5.87 10.46 -2.42
CA CYS A 60 -6.78 9.95 -3.43
C CYS A 60 -8.26 10.04 -3.01
N MET A 61 -8.56 10.51 -1.79
CA MET A 61 -9.93 10.67 -1.27
C MET A 61 -10.77 9.38 -1.36
N LEU A 62 -10.12 8.22 -1.23
CA LEU A 62 -10.79 6.93 -1.22
C LEU A 62 -11.19 6.56 0.20
N GLN A 63 -12.33 5.89 0.34
CA GLN A 63 -12.78 5.30 1.59
C GLN A 63 -12.34 3.84 1.66
N LYS A 64 -11.83 3.43 2.82
CA LYS A 64 -11.58 2.03 3.15
C LYS A 64 -12.87 1.35 3.59
N VAL A 65 -13.30 0.33 2.87
CA VAL A 65 -14.54 -0.41 3.12
C VAL A 65 -14.18 -1.83 3.52
N TYR A 66 -14.71 -2.29 4.66
CA TYR A 66 -14.49 -3.65 5.15
C TYR A 66 -15.57 -4.61 4.65
N ILE A 67 -15.17 -5.84 4.36
CA ILE A 67 -16.04 -6.93 3.93
C ILE A 67 -15.72 -8.23 4.70
N PRO A 68 -16.73 -9.05 5.03
CA PRO A 68 -18.15 -8.74 4.89
C PRO A 68 -18.60 -7.66 5.90
N THR A 69 -19.67 -6.93 5.59
CA THR A 69 -20.11 -5.77 6.39
C THR A 69 -20.81 -6.15 7.69
N ASP A 70 -21.24 -7.41 7.78
CA ASP A 70 -21.97 -8.03 8.89
C ASP A 70 -21.09 -8.96 9.74
N ALA A 71 -19.77 -8.97 9.51
CA ALA A 71 -18.84 -9.77 10.31
C ALA A 71 -18.84 -9.33 11.79
N THR A 72 -18.94 -10.32 12.67
CA THR A 72 -18.69 -10.21 14.11
C THR A 72 -17.20 -9.97 14.38
N GLU A 73 -16.84 -9.62 15.63
CA GLU A 73 -15.44 -9.28 15.98
C GLU A 73 -14.46 -10.43 15.70
N ASP A 74 -14.91 -11.67 15.87
CA ASP A 74 -14.11 -12.89 15.71
C ASP A 74 -14.03 -13.37 14.25
N GLU A 75 -14.84 -12.80 13.36
CA GLU A 75 -14.88 -13.21 11.96
C GLU A 75 -13.81 -12.50 11.10
N PRO A 76 -13.18 -13.22 10.16
CA PRO A 76 -12.16 -12.65 9.30
C PRO A 76 -12.78 -11.58 8.39
N ARG A 77 -12.21 -10.37 8.46
CA ARG A 77 -12.55 -9.25 7.57
C ARG A 77 -11.42 -8.95 6.59
N SER A 78 -11.79 -8.64 5.36
CA SER A 78 -10.94 -8.00 4.37
C SER A 78 -11.41 -6.56 4.14
N PHE A 79 -10.73 -5.84 3.24
CA PHE A 79 -11.15 -4.50 2.86
C PHE A 79 -10.74 -4.17 1.42
N PHE A 80 -11.32 -3.11 0.90
CA PHE A 80 -10.91 -2.48 -0.35
C PHE A 80 -11.04 -0.96 -0.21
N PHE A 81 -10.43 -0.22 -1.13
CA PHE A 81 -10.59 1.24 -1.23
C PHE A 81 -11.53 1.59 -2.38
N MET A 82 -12.42 2.55 -2.17
CA MET A 82 -13.32 3.03 -3.22
C MET A 82 -13.57 4.54 -3.17
N SER A 83 -14.03 5.14 -4.27
CA SER A 83 -14.53 6.53 -4.20
C SER A 83 -15.86 6.61 -3.43
N LYS A 84 -16.21 7.78 -2.91
CA LYS A 84 -17.43 7.98 -2.09
C LYS A 84 -18.71 7.55 -2.82
N ASP A 85 -18.75 7.77 -4.11
CA ASP A 85 -19.88 7.60 -5.02
C ASP A 85 -19.82 6.33 -5.87
N ALA A 86 -18.81 5.47 -5.63
CA ALA A 86 -18.53 4.29 -6.45
C ALA A 86 -19.77 3.42 -6.69
N LEU A 87 -20.62 3.25 -5.67
CA LEU A 87 -21.80 2.39 -5.70
C LEU A 87 -23.11 3.12 -6.07
N THR A 88 -23.13 4.46 -6.11
CA THR A 88 -24.37 5.25 -6.25
C THR A 88 -24.49 6.01 -7.56
N SER A 89 -23.37 6.46 -8.15
CA SER A 89 -23.43 7.20 -9.42
C SER A 89 -23.75 6.28 -10.63
N SER A 90 -24.23 6.87 -11.72
CA SER A 90 -24.53 6.18 -12.99
C SER A 90 -23.35 6.15 -13.98
N SER A 91 -22.20 6.72 -13.63
CA SER A 91 -20.98 6.73 -14.46
C SER A 91 -20.24 5.39 -14.45
N SER A 92 -19.32 5.20 -15.40
CA SER A 92 -18.53 3.97 -15.51
C SER A 92 -17.64 3.72 -14.27
N LEU A 93 -17.35 2.45 -14.02
CA LEU A 93 -16.60 1.97 -12.87
C LEU A 93 -15.30 1.30 -13.35
N ILE A 94 -14.18 1.77 -12.83
CA ILE A 94 -12.84 1.19 -12.98
C ILE A 94 -12.53 0.36 -11.74
N ILE A 95 -12.11 -0.88 -11.96
CA ILE A 95 -11.67 -1.79 -10.91
C ILE A 95 -10.18 -2.07 -11.13
N LEU A 96 -9.37 -1.70 -10.15
CA LEU A 96 -7.96 -2.07 -10.09
C LEU A 96 -7.82 -3.30 -9.20
N LEU A 97 -7.52 -4.43 -9.84
CA LEU A 97 -7.20 -5.67 -9.15
C LEU A 97 -5.69 -5.83 -9.11
N GLN A 98 -5.16 -6.14 -7.94
CA GLN A 98 -3.77 -6.53 -7.79
C GLN A 98 -3.65 -8.05 -7.98
N ASP A 99 -2.74 -8.46 -8.87
CA ASP A 99 -2.41 -9.87 -9.10
C ASP A 99 -1.40 -10.42 -8.05
N ARG A 100 -1.12 -11.72 -8.09
CA ARG A 100 -0.36 -12.55 -7.12
C ARG A 100 0.74 -11.82 -6.33
N GLY A 101 0.72 -12.00 -5.00
CA GLY A 101 1.74 -11.53 -4.06
C GLY A 101 1.18 -11.31 -2.66
N VAL A 102 1.95 -10.66 -1.78
CA VAL A 102 1.42 -10.09 -0.54
C VAL A 102 0.43 -8.99 -0.95
N PHE A 103 -0.86 -9.28 -0.88
CA PHE A 103 -1.92 -8.34 -1.27
C PHE A 103 -1.81 -7.08 -0.44
N CYS A 104 -1.47 -5.95 -1.03
CA CYS A 104 -1.35 -4.67 -0.34
C CYS A 104 -1.93 -3.60 -1.26
N ALA A 105 -3.22 -3.32 -1.10
CA ALA A 105 -3.96 -2.40 -1.96
C ALA A 105 -3.18 -1.11 -2.25
N GLY A 106 -3.12 -0.73 -3.52
CA GLY A 106 -2.44 0.48 -3.96
C GLY A 106 -0.95 0.27 -4.26
N GLN A 107 -0.38 -0.91 -4.08
CA GLN A 107 1.04 -1.19 -4.36
C GLN A 107 1.19 -2.07 -5.61
N TRP A 108 2.25 -1.85 -6.38
CA TRP A 108 2.70 -2.83 -7.39
C TRP A 108 3.66 -3.86 -6.79
N GLY A 109 4.49 -3.41 -5.85
CA GLY A 109 5.34 -4.31 -5.07
C GLY A 109 6.26 -3.55 -4.12
N ARG A 110 6.48 -4.11 -2.93
CA ARG A 110 7.33 -3.52 -1.89
C ARG A 110 8.73 -3.16 -2.40
N ARG A 111 9.34 -4.05 -3.18
CA ARG A 111 10.69 -3.82 -3.74
C ARG A 111 10.71 -2.63 -4.71
N ALA A 112 9.71 -2.51 -5.57
CA ALA A 112 9.59 -1.39 -6.49
C ALA A 112 9.41 -0.06 -5.73
N ILE A 113 8.62 -0.04 -4.65
CA ILE A 113 8.47 1.15 -3.81
C ILE A 113 9.81 1.55 -3.17
N VAL A 114 10.54 0.57 -2.63
CA VAL A 114 11.83 0.82 -1.98
C VAL A 114 12.89 1.29 -2.98
N SER A 115 12.94 0.72 -4.17
CA SER A 115 13.96 1.01 -5.19
C SER A 115 13.64 2.20 -6.09
N GLU A 116 12.37 2.41 -6.42
CA GLU A 116 11.93 3.33 -7.48
C GLU A 116 10.92 4.39 -7.00
N GLY A 117 10.55 4.33 -5.70
CA GLY A 117 9.65 5.27 -5.05
C GLY A 117 8.17 5.03 -5.33
N LEU A 118 7.33 5.89 -4.76
CA LEU A 118 5.88 5.79 -4.83
C LEU A 118 5.35 5.90 -6.26
N LYS A 119 5.99 6.71 -7.11
CA LYS A 119 5.55 6.94 -8.48
C LYS A 119 5.55 5.66 -9.32
N HIS A 120 6.54 4.79 -9.15
CA HIS A 120 6.66 3.57 -9.95
C HIS A 120 6.26 2.32 -9.17
N GLY A 121 6.38 2.35 -7.84
CA GLY A 121 6.04 1.22 -6.98
C GLY A 121 4.56 1.15 -6.56
N THR A 122 3.74 2.15 -6.86
CA THR A 122 2.32 2.20 -6.43
C THR A 122 1.36 2.43 -7.58
N GLN A 123 0.10 2.08 -7.35
CA GLN A 123 -1.03 2.33 -8.23
C GLN A 123 -1.50 3.79 -8.16
N ILE A 124 -1.03 4.58 -7.19
CA ILE A 124 -1.50 5.95 -6.91
C ILE A 124 -1.52 6.86 -8.15
N PRO A 125 -0.50 6.87 -9.03
CA PRO A 125 -0.56 7.70 -10.23
C PRO A 125 -1.72 7.35 -11.16
N PHE A 126 -2.03 6.06 -11.33
CA PHE A 126 -3.15 5.59 -12.14
C PHE A 126 -4.49 5.94 -11.49
N ILE A 127 -4.57 5.76 -10.16
CA ILE A 127 -5.72 6.16 -9.36
C ILE A 127 -6.01 7.66 -9.54
N LYS A 128 -4.99 8.50 -9.42
CA LYS A 128 -5.12 9.95 -9.65
C LYS A 128 -5.57 10.27 -11.06
N MET A 129 -5.02 9.59 -12.07
CA MET A 129 -5.42 9.77 -13.46
C MET A 129 -6.90 9.41 -13.70
N ALA A 130 -7.38 8.32 -13.10
CA ALA A 130 -8.80 7.95 -13.16
C ALA A 130 -9.68 9.02 -12.49
N LEU A 131 -9.33 9.44 -11.27
CA LEU A 131 -10.09 10.45 -10.53
C LEU A 131 -10.10 11.85 -11.18
N LEU A 132 -9.07 12.20 -11.96
CA LEU A 132 -9.02 13.44 -12.74
C LEU A 132 -10.02 13.45 -13.92
N ASN A 133 -10.55 12.31 -14.31
CA ASN A 133 -11.59 12.16 -15.34
C ASN A 133 -12.92 11.67 -14.71
N PRO A 134 -13.53 12.48 -13.82
CA PRO A 134 -14.66 12.05 -12.98
C PRO A 134 -15.95 11.77 -13.77
N TRP A 135 -16.05 12.22 -15.01
CA TRP A 135 -17.21 11.97 -15.88
C TRP A 135 -17.26 10.51 -16.37
N GLU A 136 -16.15 9.78 -16.29
CA GLU A 136 -16.03 8.45 -16.87
C GLU A 136 -15.65 7.36 -15.87
N SER A 137 -15.17 7.69 -14.66
CA SER A 137 -14.64 6.64 -13.79
C SER A 137 -14.80 6.82 -12.29
N LYS A 138 -15.20 5.73 -11.65
CA LYS A 138 -15.08 5.47 -10.21
C LYS A 138 -14.03 4.40 -9.99
N LEU A 139 -13.47 4.32 -8.79
CA LEU A 139 -12.37 3.40 -8.52
C LEU A 139 -12.72 2.39 -7.42
N LEU A 140 -12.33 1.13 -7.62
CA LEU A 140 -12.25 0.07 -6.62
C LEU A 140 -10.85 -0.53 -6.59
N ASN A 141 -10.27 -0.74 -5.39
CA ASN A 141 -8.96 -1.35 -5.21
C ASN A 141 -8.94 -2.34 -4.04
N GLY A 142 -8.80 -3.63 -4.35
CA GLY A 142 -8.96 -4.72 -3.38
C GLY A 142 -7.71 -5.07 -2.57
N HIS A 143 -7.90 -5.38 -1.29
CA HIS A 143 -6.97 -6.17 -0.48
C HIS A 143 -7.65 -7.50 -0.14
N LYS A 144 -6.92 -8.63 -0.21
CA LYS A 144 -7.37 -9.92 0.31
C LYS A 144 -6.45 -10.33 1.45
N LYS A 145 -6.99 -10.45 2.68
CA LYS A 145 -6.25 -11.12 3.75
C LYS A 145 -6.40 -12.64 3.54
N GLY A 146 -5.43 -13.24 2.86
CA GLY A 146 -5.27 -14.69 2.83
C GLY A 146 -4.50 -15.13 4.07
N SER A 147 -4.99 -16.18 4.74
CA SER A 147 -4.28 -16.92 5.78
C SER A 147 -2.87 -17.29 5.28
N PHE A 148 -1.84 -16.67 5.86
CA PHE A 148 -0.50 -17.24 5.82
C PHE A 148 -0.48 -18.39 6.84
N GLU A 149 -0.90 -19.57 6.40
CA GLU A 149 -0.39 -20.81 6.97
C GLU A 149 0.71 -21.29 6.04
N GLY A 150 1.93 -21.28 6.55
CA GLY A 150 3.14 -21.82 5.97
C GLY A 150 4.11 -22.10 7.10
#